data_AF-A0A9D1DYN6-F1
#
_entry.id   AF-A0A9D1DYN6-F1
#
_cell.length_a   1.000
_cell.length_b   1.000
_cell.length_c   1.000
_cell.angle_alpha   90.00
_cell.angle_beta   90.00
_cell.angle_gamma   90.00
#
_symmetry.space_group_name_H-M   'P 1'
#
loop_
_entity.id
_entity.type
_entity.pdbx_description
1 polymer ?
#
loop_
_entity_poly.entity_id
_entity_poly.type
_entity_poly.pdbx_seq_one_letter_code
_entity_poly.pdbx_strand_id
1 'polypeptide(L)'
;MSQEITMQGFDDLQRRFDKVIREESKKRRQIHLKLNDLMKEEVDDEILDSGLRDRHGKVRSWQGKFPGSGGGYAAVRAIPGKNEYGYAYGYITNALENGHRVRRSYRLGYVSKSRRFTVEGYGFYDNARFMLKTWSRMGAEELAEWVRDVLEGRET
;
A
#
# COMPACT_ATOMS: atom_id res chain seq x y z
N MET A 1 -9.52 -2.42 63.42
CA MET A 1 -9.01 -2.81 62.10
C MET A 1 -10.01 -2.30 61.07
N SER A 2 -9.69 -1.24 60.31
CA SER A 2 -10.56 -0.83 59.20
C SER A 2 -10.27 -1.73 58.01
N GLN A 3 -11.26 -2.48 57.57
CA GLN A 3 -11.23 -3.14 56.27
C GLN A 3 -11.80 -2.13 55.26
N GLU A 4 -10.96 -1.73 54.30
CA GLU A 4 -11.31 -0.80 53.23
C GLU A 4 -11.68 -1.61 51.97
N ILE A 5 -12.77 -1.25 51.30
CA ILE A 5 -13.12 -1.78 49.98
C ILE A 5 -12.53 -0.82 48.96
N THR A 6 -11.33 -1.12 48.47
CA THR A 6 -10.66 -0.30 47.47
C THR A 6 -11.14 -0.70 46.06
N MET A 7 -11.71 0.23 45.29
CA MET A 7 -12.06 -0.01 43.88
C MET A 7 -10.83 0.09 42.97
N GLN A 8 -9.89 -0.87 43.09
CA GLN A 8 -8.67 -0.94 42.25
C GLN A 8 -8.97 -1.21 40.76
N GLY A 9 -10.20 -1.64 40.42
CA GLY A 9 -10.59 -1.94 39.05
C GLY A 9 -10.60 -0.73 38.11
N PHE A 10 -10.92 0.47 38.62
CA PHE A 10 -10.91 1.69 37.80
C PHE A 10 -9.49 2.16 37.48
N ASP A 11 -8.59 2.12 38.47
CA ASP A 11 -7.17 2.45 38.25
C ASP A 11 -6.52 1.50 37.25
N ASP A 12 -6.88 0.21 37.29
CA ASP A 12 -6.36 -0.77 36.35
C ASP A 12 -6.89 -0.57 34.92
N LEU A 13 -8.20 -0.30 34.79
CA LEU A 13 -8.79 0.05 33.51
C LEU A 13 -8.17 1.32 32.93
N GLN A 14 -7.92 2.35 33.74
CA GLN A 14 -7.25 3.58 33.32
C GLN A 14 -5.84 3.28 32.79
N ARG A 15 -5.04 2.48 33.50
CA ARG A 15 -3.71 2.05 33.03
C ARG A 15 -3.75 1.34 31.68
N ARG A 16 -4.78 0.52 31.43
CA ARG A 16 -4.96 -0.18 30.15
C ARG A 16 -5.34 0.78 29.02
N PHE A 17 -6.22 1.76 29.27
CA PHE A 17 -6.49 2.84 28.31
C PHE A 17 -5.25 3.66 27.98
N ASP A 18 -4.47 4.04 28.99
CA ASP A 18 -3.21 4.77 28.81
C ASP A 18 -2.22 3.97 27.96
N LYS A 19 -2.15 2.65 28.17
CA LYS A 19 -1.35 1.73 27.34
C LYS A 19 -1.82 1.77 25.89
N VAL A 20 -3.13 1.66 25.62
CA VAL A 20 -3.69 1.76 24.27
C VAL A 20 -3.25 3.07 23.61
N ILE A 21 -3.49 4.22 24.26
CA ILE A 21 -3.15 5.54 23.70
C ILE A 21 -1.66 5.67 23.38
N ARG A 22 -0.80 5.16 24.28
CA ARG A 22 0.65 5.24 24.12
C ARG A 22 1.19 4.32 23.00
N GLU A 23 0.58 3.16 22.81
CA GLU A 23 1.10 2.11 21.93
C GLU A 23 0.36 1.98 20.59
N GLU A 24 -0.80 2.62 20.45
CA GLU A 24 -1.64 2.58 19.24
C GLU A 24 -0.85 2.95 17.99
N SER A 25 -0.03 4.01 18.05
CA SER A 25 0.77 4.45 16.90
C SER A 25 1.76 3.37 16.43
N LYS A 26 2.33 2.59 17.35
CA LYS A 26 3.23 1.48 17.04
C LYS A 26 2.45 0.32 16.43
N LYS A 27 1.30 -0.04 17.01
CA LYS A 27 0.44 -1.11 16.49
C LYS A 27 -0.07 -0.76 15.09
N ARG A 28 -0.59 0.45 14.89
CA ARG A 28 -1.03 0.95 13.58
C ARG A 28 0.09 0.89 12.54
N ARG A 29 1.32 1.28 12.90
CA ARG A 29 2.48 1.12 12.02
C ARG A 29 2.73 -0.33 11.63
N GLN A 30 2.68 -1.26 12.59
CA GLN A 30 2.87 -2.69 12.30
C GLN A 30 1.82 -3.22 11.33
N ILE A 31 0.54 -2.86 11.54
CA ILE A 31 -0.56 -3.23 10.65
C ILE A 31 -0.29 -2.72 9.24
N HIS A 32 0.05 -1.43 9.09
CA HIS A 32 0.36 -0.88 7.77
C HIS A 32 1.56 -1.53 7.09
N LEU A 33 2.59 -1.94 7.83
CA LEU A 33 3.72 -2.67 7.25
C LEU A 33 3.28 -4.02 6.70
N LYS A 34 2.49 -4.79 7.45
CA LYS A 34 1.91 -6.06 6.98
C LYS A 34 1.03 -5.85 5.74
N LEU A 35 0.15 -4.85 5.78
CA LEU A 35 -0.70 -4.52 4.63
C LEU A 35 0.13 -4.09 3.42
N ASN A 36 1.27 -3.40 3.61
CA ASN A 36 2.15 -3.01 2.51
C ASN A 36 2.77 -4.23 1.81
N ASP A 37 3.04 -5.30 2.55
CA ASP A 37 3.51 -6.57 1.98
C ASP A 37 2.43 -7.19 1.09
N LEU A 38 1.19 -7.26 1.58
CA LEU A 38 0.04 -7.75 0.80
C LEU A 38 -0.24 -6.89 -0.43
N MET A 39 -0.17 -5.56 -0.27
CA MET A 39 -0.31 -4.62 -1.39
C MET A 39 0.75 -4.84 -2.46
N LYS A 40 1.98 -5.20 -2.06
CA LYS A 40 3.08 -5.41 -2.99
C LYS A 40 2.91 -6.71 -3.76
N GLU A 41 2.46 -7.75 -3.08
CA GLU A 41 2.11 -9.04 -3.68
C GLU A 41 0.99 -8.88 -4.71
N GLU A 42 -0.11 -8.22 -4.33
CA GLU A 42 -1.23 -7.97 -5.24
C GLU A 42 -0.82 -7.18 -6.49
N VAL A 43 -0.01 -6.13 -6.32
CA VAL A 43 0.50 -5.36 -7.48
C VAL A 43 1.36 -6.24 -8.39
N ASP A 44 2.15 -7.16 -7.82
CA ASP A 44 2.95 -8.09 -8.62
C ASP A 44 2.08 -9.09 -9.38
N ASP A 45 1.03 -9.59 -8.76
CA ASP A 45 0.08 -10.52 -9.37
C ASP A 45 -0.72 -9.82 -10.48
N GLU A 46 -1.22 -8.62 -10.25
CA GLU A 46 -1.90 -7.82 -11.27
C GLU A 46 -0.97 -7.45 -12.44
N ILE A 47 0.33 -7.24 -12.19
CA ILE A 47 1.30 -7.06 -13.28
C ILE A 47 1.40 -8.34 -14.13
N LEU A 48 1.41 -9.52 -13.52
CA LEU A 48 1.44 -10.79 -14.26
C LEU A 48 0.16 -11.02 -15.06
N ASP A 49 -1.00 -10.71 -14.47
CA ASP A 49 -2.31 -11.01 -15.04
C ASP A 49 -2.78 -9.97 -16.06
N SER A 50 -2.24 -8.75 -16.01
CA SER A 50 -2.57 -7.67 -16.97
C SER A 50 -2.22 -7.98 -18.43
N GLY A 51 -1.45 -9.05 -18.70
CA GLY A 51 -0.92 -9.34 -20.03
C GLY A 51 0.32 -8.51 -20.41
N LEU A 52 0.86 -7.75 -19.45
CA LEU A 52 2.18 -7.13 -19.58
C LEU A 52 3.24 -8.23 -19.70
N ARG A 53 4.11 -8.14 -20.72
CA ARG A 53 5.19 -9.11 -20.94
C ARG A 53 6.36 -8.89 -19.96
N ASP A 54 6.12 -9.06 -18.66
CA ASP A 54 7.12 -8.95 -17.60
C ASP A 54 7.76 -10.29 -17.21
N ARG A 55 8.13 -11.11 -18.22
CA ARG A 55 8.66 -12.47 -18.02
C ARG A 55 9.90 -12.50 -17.11
N HIS A 56 10.70 -11.44 -17.14
CA HIS A 56 11.93 -11.32 -16.33
C HIS A 56 11.74 -10.56 -15.01
N GLY A 57 10.50 -10.16 -14.67
CA GLY A 57 10.21 -9.44 -13.43
C GLY A 57 10.80 -8.04 -13.36
N LYS A 58 11.11 -7.41 -14.50
CA LYS A 58 11.70 -6.05 -14.52
C LYS A 58 10.72 -5.06 -13.91
N VAL A 59 9.48 -5.03 -14.38
CA VAL A 59 8.49 -4.06 -13.92
C VAL A 59 8.10 -4.32 -12.47
N ARG A 60 7.93 -5.58 -12.07
CA ARG A 60 7.68 -5.95 -10.66
C ARG A 60 8.83 -5.56 -9.73
N SER A 61 10.09 -5.72 -10.17
CA SER A 61 11.26 -5.31 -9.40
C SER A 61 11.37 -3.79 -9.22
N TRP A 62 10.72 -3.01 -10.08
CA TRP A 62 10.63 -1.56 -9.93
C TRP A 62 9.55 -1.14 -8.95
N GLN A 63 8.66 -2.03 -8.52
CA GLN A 63 7.66 -1.71 -7.52
C GLN A 63 8.26 -1.82 -6.13
N GLY A 64 8.03 -0.82 -5.29
CA GLY A 64 8.56 -0.77 -3.94
C GLY A 64 7.50 -0.40 -2.92
N LYS A 65 7.77 -0.80 -1.67
CA LYS A 65 6.95 -0.51 -0.49
C LYS A 65 7.32 0.84 0.11
N PHE A 66 6.34 1.70 0.32
CA PHE A 66 6.49 3.05 0.88
C PHE A 66 5.54 3.24 2.08
N PRO A 67 5.90 2.74 3.27
CA PRO A 67 5.18 3.08 4.49
C PRO A 67 5.41 4.55 4.85
N GLY A 68 4.36 5.23 5.32
CA GLY A 68 4.47 6.59 5.84
C GLY A 68 5.38 6.63 7.08
N SER A 69 6.17 7.71 7.23
CA SER A 69 7.12 7.87 8.35
C SER A 69 6.45 7.79 9.72
N GLY A 70 5.25 8.36 9.86
CA GLY A 70 4.40 8.28 11.05
C GLY A 70 3.54 7.01 11.16
N GLY A 71 3.68 6.07 10.23
CA GLY A 71 2.93 4.80 10.24
C GLY A 71 1.41 4.97 10.09
N GLY A 72 0.93 6.06 9.47
CA GLY A 72 -0.50 6.30 9.25
C GLY A 72 -1.02 5.85 7.88
N TYR A 73 -0.14 5.40 6.99
CA TYR A 73 -0.52 4.86 5.69
C TYR A 73 0.58 3.95 5.13
N ALA A 74 0.20 3.12 4.16
CA ALA A 74 1.08 2.29 3.35
C ALA A 74 0.75 2.50 1.87
N ALA A 75 1.78 2.46 1.02
CA ALA A 75 1.63 2.57 -0.42
C ALA A 75 2.65 1.69 -1.13
N VAL A 76 2.29 1.25 -2.34
CA VAL A 76 3.20 0.62 -3.30
C VAL A 76 3.28 1.52 -4.51
N ARG A 77 4.50 1.81 -4.97
CA ARG A 77 4.74 2.61 -6.17
C ARG A 77 6.10 2.29 -6.76
N ALA A 78 6.38 2.81 -7.94
CA ALA A 78 7.70 2.69 -8.55
C ALA A 78 8.81 3.27 -7.64
N ILE A 79 9.92 2.54 -7.51
CA ILE A 79 11.12 2.97 -6.79
C ILE A 79 11.84 4.09 -7.54
N PRO A 80 12.59 4.96 -6.82
CA PRO A 80 13.47 5.92 -7.49
C PRO A 80 14.55 5.18 -8.26
N GLY A 81 14.83 5.63 -9.48
CA GLY A 81 15.85 5.04 -10.34
C GLY A 81 15.54 5.22 -11.81
N LYS A 82 16.46 4.75 -12.65
CA LYS A 82 16.37 4.81 -14.11
C LYS A 82 16.78 3.47 -14.72
N ASN A 83 16.19 3.13 -15.86
CA ASN A 83 16.61 1.98 -16.64
C ASN A 83 17.92 2.25 -17.42
N GLU A 84 18.40 1.24 -18.14
CA GLU A 84 19.60 1.29 -18.99
C GLU A 84 19.56 2.38 -20.08
N TYR A 85 18.37 2.88 -20.43
CA TYR A 85 18.16 3.95 -21.41
C TYR A 85 17.96 5.33 -20.76
N GLY A 86 18.10 5.46 -19.43
CA GLY A 86 17.96 6.71 -18.70
C GLY A 86 16.53 7.15 -18.39
N TYR A 87 15.52 6.32 -18.67
CA TYR A 87 14.12 6.60 -18.32
C TYR A 87 13.85 6.24 -16.86
N ALA A 88 13.21 7.15 -16.12
CA ALA A 88 12.86 6.89 -14.73
C ALA A 88 11.82 5.77 -14.63
N TYR A 89 11.95 4.88 -13.65
CA TYR A 89 11.03 3.78 -13.46
C TYR A 89 9.59 4.26 -13.30
N GLY A 90 9.37 5.34 -12.53
CA GLY A 90 8.04 5.95 -12.38
C GLY A 90 7.41 6.42 -13.69
N TYR A 91 8.21 6.93 -14.64
CA TYR A 91 7.68 7.31 -15.96
C TYR A 91 7.24 6.11 -16.77
N ILE A 92 8.03 5.04 -16.73
CA ILE A 92 7.69 3.79 -17.44
C ILE A 92 6.45 3.17 -16.81
N THR A 93 6.44 3.00 -15.49
CA THR A 93 5.29 2.48 -14.74
C THR A 93 4.03 3.29 -15.03
N ASN A 94 4.09 4.63 -15.03
CA ASN A 94 2.94 5.46 -15.35
C ASN A 94 2.42 5.25 -16.79
N ALA A 95 3.33 5.12 -17.76
CA ALA A 95 2.97 4.88 -19.15
C ALA A 95 2.41 3.47 -19.38
N LEU A 96 2.83 2.50 -18.57
CA LEU A 96 2.29 1.14 -18.56
C LEU A 96 0.94 1.09 -17.85
N GLU A 97 0.78 1.78 -16.73
CA GLU A 97 -0.45 1.80 -15.94
C GLU A 97 -1.59 2.51 -16.67
N ASN A 98 -1.37 3.79 -17.02
CA ASN A 98 -2.40 4.68 -17.55
C ASN A 98 -2.42 4.71 -19.09
N GLY A 99 -1.44 4.07 -19.72
CA GLY A 99 -1.19 4.24 -21.14
C GLY A 99 -0.51 5.58 -21.45
N HIS A 100 -0.41 5.89 -22.74
CA HIS A 100 0.15 7.18 -23.18
C HIS A 100 -0.28 7.53 -24.60
N ARG A 101 -0.21 8.83 -24.93
CA ARG A 101 -0.48 9.29 -26.29
C ARG A 101 0.67 8.89 -27.22
N VAL A 102 0.34 8.34 -28.39
CA VAL A 102 1.32 8.07 -29.43
C VAL A 102 1.93 9.39 -29.89
N ARG A 103 3.26 9.50 -29.83
CA ARG A 103 3.97 10.72 -30.21
C ARG A 103 3.72 11.04 -31.69
N ARG A 104 3.35 12.28 -31.99
CA ARG A 104 3.28 12.76 -33.37
C ARG A 104 4.70 13.02 -33.88
N SER A 105 4.96 12.66 -35.13
CA SER A 105 6.21 13.03 -35.78
C SER A 105 6.26 14.55 -35.95
N TYR A 106 7.45 15.12 -35.72
CA TYR A 106 7.72 16.53 -36.02
C TYR A 106 8.22 16.74 -37.45
N ARG A 107 8.33 15.67 -38.25
CA ARG A 107 8.77 15.76 -39.64
C ARG A 107 7.69 16.47 -40.47
N LEU A 108 8.06 17.58 -41.09
CA LEU A 108 7.16 18.37 -41.93
C LEU A 108 6.54 17.49 -43.03
N GLY A 109 5.21 17.55 -43.19
CA GLY A 109 4.47 16.76 -44.17
C GLY A 109 4.25 15.29 -43.81
N TYR A 110 4.81 14.78 -42.70
CA TYR A 110 4.54 13.43 -42.24
C TYR A 110 3.20 13.36 -41.51
N VAL A 111 2.27 12.60 -42.06
CA VAL A 111 1.01 12.24 -41.40
C VAL A 111 1.08 10.76 -41.02
N SER A 112 0.94 10.47 -39.73
CA SER A 112 0.83 9.09 -39.25
C SER A 112 -0.41 8.45 -39.88
N LYS A 113 -0.24 7.27 -40.48
CA LYS A 113 -1.35 6.44 -40.98
C LYS A 113 -2.06 5.66 -39.85
N SER A 114 -1.46 5.63 -38.65
CA SER A 114 -2.09 4.97 -37.50
C SER A 114 -3.33 5.72 -37.06
N ARG A 115 -4.47 5.02 -37.00
CA ARG A 115 -5.71 5.54 -36.41
C ARG A 115 -5.72 5.45 -34.88
N ARG A 116 -4.71 4.81 -34.27
CA ARG A 116 -4.57 4.70 -32.82
C ARG A 116 -3.75 5.87 -32.31
N PHE A 117 -4.41 6.82 -31.63
CA PHE A 117 -3.79 8.03 -31.08
C PHE A 117 -3.26 7.84 -29.65
N THR A 118 -3.71 6.78 -28.97
CA THR A 118 -3.33 6.41 -27.61
C THR A 118 -2.99 4.93 -27.54
N VAL A 119 -2.08 4.60 -26.64
CA VAL A 119 -1.83 3.24 -26.16
C VAL A 119 -2.60 3.10 -24.86
N GLU A 120 -3.40 2.04 -24.74
CA GLU A 120 -4.12 1.71 -23.52
C GLU A 120 -3.14 1.25 -22.45
N GLY A 121 -3.46 1.57 -21.20
CA GLY A 121 -2.73 1.10 -20.04
C GLY A 121 -3.14 -0.31 -19.64
N TYR A 122 -2.32 -0.92 -18.80
CA TYR A 122 -2.51 -2.25 -18.23
C TYR A 122 -3.35 -2.21 -16.94
N GLY A 123 -3.41 -1.07 -16.24
CA GLY A 123 -4.29 -0.87 -15.09
C GLY A 123 -4.02 -1.74 -13.86
N PHE A 124 -2.77 -2.21 -13.65
CA PHE A 124 -2.46 -3.13 -12.57
C PHE A 124 -2.56 -2.49 -11.17
N TYR A 125 -2.30 -1.18 -11.01
CA TYR A 125 -2.59 -0.52 -9.74
C TYR A 125 -4.09 -0.34 -9.54
N ASP A 126 -4.82 0.05 -10.58
CA ASP A 126 -6.26 0.24 -10.49
C ASP A 126 -7.00 -1.08 -10.19
N ASN A 127 -6.54 -2.21 -10.72
CA ASN A 127 -7.05 -3.53 -10.37
C ASN A 127 -6.71 -3.90 -8.92
N ALA A 128 -5.44 -3.73 -8.50
CA ALA A 128 -5.02 -4.00 -7.13
C ALA A 128 -5.79 -3.17 -6.08
N ARG A 129 -6.30 -1.98 -6.46
CA ARG A 129 -7.17 -1.17 -5.59
C ARG A 129 -8.49 -1.85 -5.25
N PHE A 130 -8.95 -2.84 -6.01
CA PHE A 130 -10.13 -3.62 -5.67
C PHE A 130 -10.02 -4.24 -4.26
N MET A 131 -8.82 -4.66 -3.89
CA MET A 131 -8.53 -5.26 -2.58
C MET A 131 -8.38 -4.23 -1.44
N LEU A 132 -8.36 -2.93 -1.74
CA LEU A 132 -8.16 -1.87 -0.73
C LEU A 132 -9.18 -1.93 0.40
N LYS A 133 -10.45 -2.19 0.07
CA LYS A 133 -11.53 -2.30 1.07
C LYS A 133 -11.29 -3.49 2.00
N THR A 134 -10.85 -4.62 1.45
CA THR A 134 -10.51 -5.83 2.21
C THR A 134 -9.38 -5.57 3.18
N TRP A 135 -8.27 -4.99 2.72
CA TRP A 135 -7.13 -4.65 3.59
C TRP A 135 -7.47 -3.61 4.64
N SER A 136 -8.27 -2.61 4.28
CA SER A 136 -8.74 -1.61 5.25
C SER A 136 -9.56 -2.25 6.37
N ARG A 137 -10.43 -3.20 6.03
CA ARG A 137 -11.20 -3.97 7.01
C ARG A 137 -10.27 -4.83 7.88
N MET A 138 -9.37 -5.59 7.28
CA MET A 138 -8.40 -6.42 8.01
C MET A 138 -7.57 -5.61 9.00
N GLY A 139 -7.07 -4.46 8.58
CA GLY A 139 -6.29 -3.57 9.45
C GLY A 139 -7.12 -2.99 10.60
N ALA A 140 -8.38 -2.62 10.33
CA ALA A 140 -9.29 -2.14 11.37
C ALA A 140 -9.65 -3.25 12.37
N GLU A 141 -9.89 -4.47 11.90
CA GLU A 141 -10.17 -5.64 12.74
C GLU A 141 -8.96 -5.99 13.62
N GLU A 142 -7.76 -6.07 13.05
CA GLU A 142 -6.53 -6.34 13.82
C GLU A 142 -6.28 -5.26 14.89
N LEU A 143 -6.54 -3.99 14.56
CA LEU A 143 -6.41 -2.90 15.54
C LEU A 143 -7.45 -3.04 16.66
N ALA A 144 -8.71 -3.32 16.31
CA ALA A 144 -9.79 -3.47 17.27
C ALA A 144 -9.58 -4.67 18.20
N GLU A 145 -9.10 -5.79 17.67
CA GLU A 145 -8.71 -6.98 18.45
C GLU A 145 -7.59 -6.66 19.43
N TRP A 146 -6.55 -5.97 18.98
CA TRP A 146 -5.46 -5.54 19.86
C TRP A 146 -5.95 -4.60 20.97
N VAL A 147 -6.81 -3.62 20.65
CA VAL A 147 -7.41 -2.74 21.68
C VAL A 147 -8.21 -3.57 22.69
N ARG A 148 -9.01 -4.52 22.22
CA ARG A 148 -9.80 -5.41 23.08
C ARG A 148 -8.89 -6.21 24.02
N ASP A 149 -7.84 -6.84 23.50
CA ASP A 149 -6.93 -7.66 24.31
C ASP A 149 -6.23 -6.85 25.39
N VAL A 150 -5.76 -5.64 25.05
CA VAL A 150 -5.14 -4.73 26.03
C VAL A 150 -6.14 -4.33 27.12
N LEU A 151 -7.38 -4.01 26.77
CA LEU A 151 -8.42 -3.62 27.73
C LEU A 151 -8.89 -4.79 28.60
N GLU A 152 -8.94 -6.00 28.04
CA GLU A 152 -9.25 -7.22 28.80
C GLU A 152 -8.08 -7.68 29.68
N GLY A 153 -6.88 -7.13 29.47
CA GLY A 153 -5.68 -7.49 30.22
C GLY A 153 -5.12 -8.85 29.81
N ARG A 154 -5.45 -9.30 28.59
CA ARG A 154 -4.80 -10.45 27.97
C ARG A 154 -3.40 -9.97 27.55
N GLU A 155 -2.37 -10.67 28.02
CA GLU A 155 -0.99 -10.34 27.62
C GLU A 155 -0.89 -10.35 26.09
N THR A 156 -0.35 -9.25 25.55
CA THR A 156 -0.12 -8.98 24.12
C THR A 156 1.36 -8.83 23.87
#